data_AF-A0A3R6J2E5-F1
#
_entry.id   AF-A0A3R6J2E5-F1
#
_cell.length_a   1.000
_cell.length_b   1.000
_cell.length_c   1.000
_cell.angle_alpha   90.00
_cell.angle_beta   90.00
_cell.angle_gamma   90.00
#
_symmetry.space_group_name_H-M   'P 1'
#
loop_
_entity.id
_entity.type
_entity.pdbx_description
1 polymer ?
#
loop_
_entity_poly.entity_id
_entity_poly.type
_entity_poly.pdbx_seq_one_letter_code
_entity_poly.pdbx_strand_id
1 'polypeptide(L)'
;MKYGVRKPNVKKSIKARTTGKVKRQVKKAVNPLYGKKGMGIVNDPKKAAYNAVYSRTTVGVSDVMKSASSGNGHTSASYDAPAPVKKEYSDRTYNVCGIILMVLAVVLVLLGLLLLLAVPVGGVAAILLGVGCFAIGRKYRKIVKERSEK
;
A
#
# COMPACT_ATOMS: atom_id res chain seq x y z
N MET A 1 -14.72 -8.81 32.02
CA MET A 1 -14.00 -7.71 31.32
C MET A 1 -12.66 -7.47 32.01
N LYS A 2 -11.66 -6.91 31.31
CA LYS A 2 -10.39 -6.47 31.91
C LYS A 2 -10.39 -4.94 32.03
N TYR A 3 -9.85 -4.41 33.11
CA TYR A 3 -9.74 -2.97 33.37
C TYR A 3 -8.26 -2.55 33.39
N GLY A 4 -7.99 -1.30 32.99
CA GLY A 4 -6.64 -0.70 33.07
C GLY A 4 -5.80 -0.77 31.78
N VAL A 5 -4.47 -0.79 31.94
CA VAL A 5 -3.53 -0.65 30.81
C VAL A 5 -3.49 -1.91 29.94
N ARG A 6 -3.75 -1.76 28.63
CA ARG A 6 -3.60 -2.85 27.67
C ARG A 6 -2.13 -3.18 27.44
N LYS A 7 -1.80 -4.48 27.41
CA LYS A 7 -0.44 -4.95 27.18
C LYS A 7 0.03 -4.55 25.77
N PRO A 8 1.11 -3.76 25.62
CA PRO A 8 1.66 -3.47 24.30
C PRO A 8 2.26 -4.74 23.68
N ASN A 9 2.12 -4.90 22.36
CA ASN A 9 2.75 -6.00 21.62
C ASN A 9 3.41 -5.44 20.36
N VAL A 10 4.74 -5.30 20.41
CA VAL A 10 5.56 -4.69 19.36
C VAL A 10 5.48 -5.49 18.05
N LYS A 11 5.58 -6.82 18.12
CA LYS A 11 5.50 -7.71 16.93
C LYS A 11 4.16 -7.55 16.21
N LYS A 12 3.04 -7.51 16.95
CA LYS A 12 1.71 -7.28 16.36
C LYS A 12 1.57 -5.86 15.80
N SER A 13 2.13 -4.86 16.46
CA SER A 13 2.13 -3.47 15.98
C SER A 13 2.84 -3.33 14.64
N ILE A 14 4.07 -3.84 14.52
CA ILE A 14 4.85 -3.78 13.27
C ILE A 14 4.14 -4.54 12.16
N LYS A 15 3.68 -5.78 12.42
CA LYS A 15 2.95 -6.60 11.44
C LYS A 15 1.67 -5.92 10.95
N ALA A 16 0.96 -5.18 11.81
CA ALA A 16 -0.23 -4.43 11.43
C ALA A 16 0.10 -3.26 10.48
N ARG A 17 1.27 -2.65 10.63
CA ARG A 17 1.75 -1.53 9.81
C ARG A 17 2.31 -1.98 8.45
N THR A 18 2.90 -3.18 8.38
CA THR A 18 3.53 -3.73 7.16
C THR A 18 2.61 -4.71 6.44
N THR A 19 2.83 -6.02 6.59
CA THR A 19 2.13 -7.10 5.86
C THR A 19 0.61 -7.06 6.05
N GLY A 20 0.15 -6.73 7.27
CA GLY A 20 -1.27 -6.63 7.57
C GLY A 20 -1.96 -5.51 6.80
N LYS A 21 -1.27 -4.40 6.52
CA LYS A 21 -1.79 -3.29 5.73
C LYS A 21 -2.04 -3.73 4.29
N VAL A 22 -1.09 -4.44 3.69
CA VAL A 22 -1.22 -4.95 2.31
C VAL A 22 -2.38 -5.94 2.21
N LYS A 23 -2.46 -6.92 3.12
CA LYS A 23 -3.56 -7.91 3.13
C LYS A 23 -4.94 -7.26 3.26
N ARG A 24 -5.07 -6.19 4.05
CA ARG A 24 -6.33 -5.45 4.18
C ARG A 24 -6.72 -4.69 2.91
N GLN A 25 -5.75 -4.14 2.17
CA GLN A 25 -6.02 -3.44 0.90
C GLN A 25 -6.55 -4.40 -0.15
N VAL A 26 -5.91 -5.57 -0.29
CA VAL A 26 -6.39 -6.62 -1.22
C VAL A 26 -7.82 -7.04 -0.86
N LYS A 27 -8.11 -7.29 0.43
CA LYS A 27 -9.47 -7.66 0.85
C LYS A 27 -10.50 -6.56 0.59
N LYS A 28 -10.13 -5.29 0.72
CA LYS A 28 -11.00 -4.15 0.38
C LYS A 28 -11.28 -4.05 -1.12
N ALA A 29 -10.30 -4.40 -1.95
CA ALA A 29 -10.47 -4.37 -3.41
C ALA A 29 -11.38 -5.49 -3.90
N VAL A 30 -11.34 -6.65 -3.25
CA VAL A 30 -12.14 -7.83 -3.64
C VAL A 30 -13.54 -7.82 -3.03
N ASN A 31 -13.70 -7.35 -1.79
CA ASN A 31 -14.99 -7.34 -1.10
C ASN A 31 -15.45 -5.90 -0.80
N PRO A 32 -16.51 -5.40 -1.48
CA PRO A 32 -17.01 -4.04 -1.31
C PRO A 32 -17.58 -3.76 0.09
N LEU A 33 -17.97 -4.80 0.83
CA LEU A 33 -18.50 -4.73 2.19
C LEU A 33 -17.38 -4.77 3.26
N TYR A 34 -16.15 -5.13 2.89
CA TYR A 34 -15.05 -5.28 3.86
C TYR A 34 -14.57 -3.94 4.40
N GLY A 35 -14.67 -3.77 5.73
CA GLY A 35 -14.19 -2.58 6.43
C GLY A 35 -15.10 -1.34 6.32
N LYS A 36 -16.36 -1.51 5.89
CA LYS A 36 -17.39 -0.46 6.01
C LYS A 36 -17.85 -0.30 7.47
N LYS A 37 -18.28 0.91 7.83
CA LYS A 37 -18.80 1.19 9.18
C LYS A 37 -20.06 0.35 9.42
N GLY A 38 -20.23 -0.15 10.65
CA GLY A 38 -21.38 -1.00 11.03
C GLY A 38 -21.21 -2.50 10.76
N MET A 39 -20.31 -2.89 9.85
CA MET A 39 -20.15 -4.30 9.47
C MET A 39 -19.63 -5.21 10.59
N GLY A 40 -19.04 -4.66 11.65
CA GLY A 40 -18.65 -5.45 12.82
C GLY A 40 -19.84 -5.99 13.60
N ILE A 41 -20.96 -5.25 13.65
CA ILE A 41 -22.17 -5.65 14.38
C ILE A 41 -22.91 -6.72 13.59
N VAL A 42 -22.99 -6.56 12.26
CA VAL A 42 -23.65 -7.52 11.35
C VAL A 42 -22.90 -8.83 11.27
N ASN A 43 -21.57 -8.80 11.13
CA ASN A 43 -20.77 -10.03 11.03
C ASN A 43 -20.61 -10.74 12.37
N ASP A 44 -20.33 -10.02 13.46
CA ASP A 44 -20.03 -10.60 14.78
C ASP A 44 -20.58 -9.73 15.94
N PRO A 45 -21.89 -9.77 16.25
CA PRO A 45 -22.50 -8.85 17.22
C PRO A 45 -21.92 -9.00 18.64
N LYS A 46 -21.68 -10.24 19.09
CA LYS A 46 -21.08 -10.54 20.41
C LYS A 46 -19.69 -9.91 20.56
N LYS A 47 -18.88 -9.98 19.51
CA LYS A 47 -17.51 -9.44 19.49
C LYS A 47 -17.52 -7.92 19.41
N ALA A 48 -18.45 -7.35 18.66
CA ALA A 48 -18.63 -5.90 18.59
C ALA A 48 -18.98 -5.32 19.98
N ALA A 49 -19.94 -5.93 20.68
CA ALA A 49 -20.32 -5.53 22.04
C ALA A 49 -19.14 -5.65 23.03
N TYR A 50 -18.44 -6.79 23.03
CA TYR A 50 -17.27 -6.98 23.88
C TYR A 50 -16.17 -5.94 23.62
N ASN A 51 -15.83 -5.69 22.35
CA ASN A 51 -14.79 -4.72 21.99
C ASN A 51 -15.19 -3.29 22.35
N ALA A 52 -16.48 -2.94 22.25
CA ALA A 52 -16.98 -1.63 22.65
C ALA A 52 -16.75 -1.40 24.15
N VAL A 53 -17.12 -2.36 24.99
CA VAL A 53 -16.86 -2.27 26.44
C VAL A 53 -15.35 -2.29 26.73
N TYR A 54 -14.60 -3.23 26.14
CA TYR A 54 -13.15 -3.35 26.35
C TYR A 54 -12.38 -2.07 26.00
N SER A 55 -12.74 -1.40 24.90
CA SER A 55 -12.10 -0.13 24.50
C SER A 55 -12.42 1.05 25.42
N ARG A 56 -13.57 1.03 26.10
CA ARG A 56 -13.97 2.05 27.07
C ARG A 56 -13.33 1.81 28.45
N THR A 57 -13.12 0.56 28.82
CA THR A 57 -12.61 0.18 30.15
C THR A 57 -11.10 -0.06 30.20
N THR A 58 -10.41 0.04 29.06
CA THR A 58 -8.95 -0.13 28.98
C THR A 58 -8.28 1.07 28.33
N VAL A 59 -7.08 1.40 28.80
CA VAL A 59 -6.27 2.48 28.25
C VAL A 59 -5.01 1.92 27.60
N GLY A 60 -4.60 2.51 26.48
CA GLY A 60 -3.35 2.14 25.82
C GLY A 60 -2.25 3.18 25.93
N VAL A 61 -1.01 2.72 25.84
CA VAL A 61 0.17 3.60 25.77
C VAL A 61 0.04 4.62 24.62
N SER A 62 -0.49 4.22 23.47
CA SER A 62 -0.75 5.14 22.35
C SER A 62 -1.89 6.12 22.63
N ASP A 63 -2.85 5.74 23.48
CA ASP A 63 -4.01 6.59 23.81
C ASP A 63 -3.57 7.66 24.82
N VAL A 64 -2.70 7.28 25.77
CA VAL A 64 -2.03 8.21 26.70
C VAL A 64 -1.10 9.17 25.95
N MET A 65 -0.26 8.67 25.04
CA MET A 65 0.59 9.54 24.22
C MET A 65 -0.24 10.49 23.34
N LYS A 66 -1.37 10.01 22.79
CA LYS A 66 -2.28 10.85 22.01
C LYS A 66 -2.98 11.89 22.87
N SER A 67 -3.40 11.53 24.09
CA SER A 67 -3.98 12.47 25.05
C SER A 67 -2.96 13.51 25.55
N ALA A 68 -1.70 13.12 25.70
CA ALA A 68 -0.62 14.03 26.12
C ALA A 68 -0.16 14.97 24.99
N SER A 69 -0.26 14.53 23.73
CA SER A 69 0.08 15.34 22.55
C SER A 69 -1.10 16.12 21.97
N SER A 70 -2.33 15.78 22.35
CA SER A 70 -3.56 16.49 21.94
C SER A 70 -4.12 17.27 23.13
N GLY A 71 -3.56 18.44 23.40
CA GLY A 71 -4.37 19.51 23.97
C GLY A 71 -5.44 19.88 22.94
N ASN A 72 -6.71 19.65 23.28
CA ASN A 72 -7.93 20.10 22.59
C ASN A 72 -8.51 19.23 21.45
N GLY A 73 -9.78 18.84 21.63
CA GLY A 73 -10.75 18.64 20.53
C GLY A 73 -11.01 17.20 20.06
N HIS A 74 -12.10 16.60 20.54
CA HIS A 74 -12.79 15.53 19.82
C HIS A 74 -13.33 16.08 18.49
N THR A 75 -12.62 15.86 17.39
CA THR A 75 -13.23 15.93 16.06
C THR A 75 -13.76 14.54 15.71
N SER A 76 -15.07 14.38 15.80
CA SER A 76 -15.80 13.30 15.15
C SER A 76 -15.57 13.42 13.64
N ALA A 77 -14.60 12.67 13.12
CA ALA A 77 -14.36 12.59 11.69
C ALA A 77 -15.59 11.94 11.01
N SER A 78 -16.43 12.78 10.42
CA SER A 78 -17.33 12.39 9.33
C SER A 78 -16.49 11.69 8.27
N TYR A 79 -16.80 10.42 8.00
CA TYR A 79 -16.20 9.68 6.90
C TYR A 79 -16.97 10.06 5.63
N ASP A 80 -16.69 11.24 5.10
CA ASP A 80 -16.96 11.51 3.70
C ASP A 80 -16.19 10.48 2.87
N ALA A 81 -16.91 9.80 1.97
CA ALA A 81 -16.29 8.94 0.99
C ALA A 81 -15.25 9.79 0.24
N PRO A 82 -13.95 9.43 0.25
CA PRO A 82 -12.97 10.25 -0.45
C PRO A 82 -13.31 10.20 -1.93
N ALA A 83 -13.69 11.36 -2.48
CA ALA A 83 -13.71 11.61 -3.91
C ALA A 83 -12.41 11.09 -4.52
N PRO A 84 -12.40 10.60 -5.78
CA PRO A 84 -11.24 9.97 -6.40
C PRO A 84 -10.04 10.91 -6.33
N VAL A 85 -9.18 10.66 -5.34
CA VAL A 85 -7.96 11.41 -5.12
C VAL A 85 -7.08 11.03 -6.30
N LYS A 86 -6.96 11.93 -7.28
CA LYS A 86 -5.90 11.92 -8.27
C LYS A 86 -4.61 11.76 -7.46
N LYS A 87 -4.08 10.53 -7.45
CA LYS A 87 -2.87 10.22 -6.68
C LYS A 87 -1.74 10.95 -7.37
N GLU A 88 -1.46 12.14 -6.87
CA GLU A 88 -0.26 12.89 -7.20
C GLU A 88 0.91 12.12 -6.61
N TYR A 89 1.38 11.17 -7.40
CA TYR A 89 2.46 10.28 -7.03
C TYR A 89 3.73 11.13 -7.01
N SER A 90 4.42 11.11 -5.87
CA SER A 90 5.62 11.92 -5.64
C SER A 90 6.65 11.66 -6.74
N ASP A 91 7.29 12.71 -7.27
CA ASP A 91 8.31 12.64 -8.31
C ASP A 91 9.42 11.63 -8.00
N ARG A 92 9.77 11.51 -6.72
CA ARG A 92 10.75 10.53 -6.23
C ARG A 92 10.31 9.09 -6.51
N THR A 93 9.01 8.83 -6.43
CA THR A 93 8.42 7.52 -6.71
C THR A 93 8.34 7.27 -8.22
N TYR A 94 8.19 8.31 -9.06
CA TYR A 94 8.27 8.18 -10.54
C TYR A 94 9.68 7.87 -10.99
N ASN A 95 10.68 8.53 -10.40
CA ASN A 95 12.08 8.28 -10.69
C ASN A 95 12.51 6.88 -10.23
N VAL A 96 12.09 6.43 -9.04
CA VAL A 96 12.38 5.07 -8.55
C VAL A 96 11.70 4.01 -9.43
N CYS A 97 10.43 4.18 -9.79
CA CYS A 97 9.71 3.26 -10.67
C CYS A 97 10.34 3.21 -12.07
N GLY A 98 10.71 4.36 -12.65
CA GLY A 98 11.38 4.44 -13.94
C GLY A 98 12.76 3.77 -13.94
N ILE A 99 13.55 3.94 -12.88
CA ILE A 99 14.85 3.25 -12.74
C ILE A 99 14.64 1.74 -12.61
N ILE A 100 13.68 1.28 -11.79
CA ILE A 100 13.38 -0.15 -11.64
C ILE A 100 12.97 -0.77 -12.97
N LEU A 101 12.12 -0.10 -13.75
CA LEU A 101 11.71 -0.59 -15.08
C LEU A 101 12.88 -0.63 -16.07
N MET A 102 13.80 0.34 -16.03
CA MET A 102 15.02 0.33 -16.85
C MET A 102 15.95 -0.82 -16.50
N VAL A 103 16.18 -1.07 -15.20
CA VAL A 103 17.02 -2.18 -14.74
C VAL A 103 16.39 -3.53 -15.14
N LEU A 104 15.08 -3.68 -14.97
CA LEU A 104 14.37 -4.91 -15.34
C LEU A 104 14.42 -5.17 -16.84
N ALA A 105 14.29 -4.12 -17.68
CA ALA A 105 14.43 -4.24 -19.13
C ALA A 105 15.83 -4.72 -19.54
N VAL A 106 16.89 -4.17 -18.94
CA VAL A 106 18.29 -4.58 -19.22
C VAL A 106 18.51 -6.05 -18.82
N VAL A 107 17.99 -6.46 -17.65
CA VAL A 107 18.08 -7.85 -17.19
C VAL A 107 17.38 -8.81 -18.15
N LEU A 108 16.19 -8.46 -18.63
CA LEU A 108 15.46 -9.30 -19.60
C LEU A 108 16.16 -9.39 -20.96
N VAL A 109 16.84 -8.32 -21.41
CA VAL A 109 17.64 -8.35 -22.66
C VAL A 109 18.87 -9.24 -22.50
N LEU A 110 19.58 -9.17 -21.36
CA LEU A 110 20.73 -10.05 -21.09
C LEU A 110 20.31 -11.52 -20.94
N LEU A 111 19.19 -11.79 -20.26
CA LEU A 111 18.59 -13.12 -20.17
C LEU A 111 18.11 -13.63 -21.53
N GLY A 112 17.53 -12.77 -22.36
CA GLY A 112 17.12 -13.09 -23.73
C GLY A 112 18.30 -13.45 -24.63
N LEU A 113 19.42 -12.76 -24.47
CA LEU A 113 20.66 -13.03 -25.19
C LEU A 113 21.33 -14.33 -24.72
N LEU A 114 21.23 -14.66 -23.43
CA LEU A 114 21.63 -15.97 -22.90
C LEU A 114 20.70 -17.11 -23.40
N LEU A 115 19.38 -16.88 -23.43
CA LEU A 115 18.38 -17.83 -23.94
C LEU A 115 18.47 -18.03 -25.46
N LEU A 116 19.03 -17.08 -26.21
CA LEU A 116 19.28 -17.19 -27.65
C LEU A 116 20.23 -18.34 -28.00
N LEU A 117 21.10 -18.72 -27.05
CA LEU A 117 22.02 -19.87 -27.15
C LEU A 117 21.31 -21.21 -26.93
N ALA A 118 20.16 -21.22 -26.23
CA ALA A 118 19.41 -22.43 -25.90
C ALA A 118 18.17 -22.64 -26.80
N VAL A 119 17.43 -21.57 -27.12
CA VAL A 119 16.24 -21.59 -27.99
C VAL A 119 16.28 -20.33 -28.87
N PRO A 120 16.83 -20.41 -30.09
CA PRO A 120 17.11 -19.25 -30.94
C PRO A 120 15.87 -18.38 -31.23
N VAL A 121 14.74 -19.04 -31.49
CA VAL A 121 13.46 -18.36 -31.83
C VAL A 121 12.88 -17.60 -30.62
N GLY A 122 13.01 -18.17 -29.42
CA GLY A 122 12.54 -17.55 -28.17
C GLY A 122 13.41 -16.37 -27.73
N GLY A 123 14.73 -16.48 -27.90
CA GLY A 123 15.68 -15.40 -27.60
C GLY A 123 15.46 -14.15 -28.47
N VAL A 124 15.28 -14.33 -29.78
CA VAL A 124 15.05 -13.22 -30.71
C VAL A 124 13.74 -12.48 -30.40
N ALA A 125 12.65 -13.21 -30.10
CA ALA A 125 11.37 -12.61 -29.72
C ALA A 125 11.47 -11.81 -28.40
N ALA A 126 12.21 -12.32 -27.41
CA ALA A 126 12.43 -11.63 -26.14
C ALA A 126 13.26 -10.34 -26.31
N ILE A 127 14.26 -10.34 -27.19
CA ILE A 127 15.08 -9.16 -27.48
C ILE A 127 14.24 -8.07 -28.18
N LEU A 128 13.42 -8.42 -29.16
CA LEU A 128 12.54 -7.46 -29.85
C LEU A 128 11.52 -6.82 -28.89
N LEU A 129 10.90 -7.61 -28.01
CA LEU A 129 9.99 -7.10 -26.97
C LEU A 129 10.73 -6.22 -25.93
N GLY A 130 11.95 -6.61 -25.54
CA GLY A 130 12.78 -5.83 -24.62
C GLY A 130 13.19 -4.47 -25.19
N VAL A 131 13.59 -4.42 -26.46
CA VAL A 131 13.95 -3.16 -27.15
C VAL A 131 12.73 -2.27 -27.35
N GLY A 132 11.57 -2.83 -27.71
CA GLY A 132 10.31 -2.07 -27.80
C GLY A 132 9.91 -1.46 -26.46
N CYS A 133 9.99 -2.24 -25.38
CA CYS A 133 9.71 -1.77 -24.03
C CYS A 133 10.70 -0.69 -23.57
N PHE A 134 11.99 -0.82 -23.93
CA PHE A 134 13.02 0.17 -23.63
C PHE A 134 12.80 1.51 -24.37
N ALA A 135 12.43 1.46 -25.65
CA ALA A 135 12.09 2.65 -26.45
C ALA A 135 10.88 3.39 -25.87
N ILE A 136 9.84 2.63 -25.49
CA ILE A 136 8.66 3.16 -24.81
C ILE A 136 9.05 3.79 -23.47
N GLY A 137 9.87 3.11 -22.65
CA GLY A 137 10.39 3.64 -21.40
C GLY A 137 11.20 4.93 -21.57
N ARG A 138 11.94 5.08 -22.67
CA ARG A 138 12.70 6.31 -23.00
C ARG A 138 11.76 7.47 -23.34
N LYS A 139 10.64 7.20 -24.03
CA LYS A 139 9.57 8.18 -24.31
C LYS A 139 8.87 8.63 -23.03
N TYR A 140 8.57 7.71 -22.12
CA TYR A 140 8.03 8.04 -20.79
C TYR A 140 8.98 8.92 -19.98
N ARG A 141 10.30 8.69 -20.05
CA ARG A 141 11.29 9.52 -19.35
C ARG A 141 11.32 10.98 -19.85
N LYS A 142 11.10 11.21 -21.16
CA LYS A 142 10.96 12.57 -21.72
C LYS A 142 9.72 13.28 -21.20
N ILE A 143 8.58 12.59 -21.18
CA ILE A 143 7.31 13.15 -20.70
C ILE A 143 7.37 13.50 -19.20
N VAL A 144 8.05 12.68 -18.39
CA VAL A 144 8.28 12.98 -16.97
C VAL A 144 9.17 14.21 -16.80
N LYS A 145 10.22 14.36 -17.61
CA LYS A 145 11.12 15.51 -17.54
C LYS A 145 10.45 16.83 -17.95
N GLU A 146 9.63 16.81 -19.01
CA GLU A 146 8.85 17.97 -19.46
C GLU A 146 7.78 18.41 -18.43
N ARG A 147 7.31 17.48 -17.59
CA ARG A 147 6.37 17.77 -16.49
C ARG A 147 7.04 18.26 -15.21
N SER A 148 8.34 18.03 -15.03
CA SER A 148 9.10 18.53 -13.87
C SER A 148 9.65 19.95 -14.05
N GLU A 149 9.64 20.47 -15.28
CA GLU A 149 10.13 21.82 -15.64
C GLU A 149 9.01 22.88 -15.74
N LYS A 150 7.73 22.48 -15.61
CA LYS A 150 6.57 23.37 -15.50
C LYS A 150 6.12 23.46 -14.05
#